data_AF-A0A0M8N0N8-F1
#
_entry.id   AF-A0A0M8N0N8-F1
#
_cell.length_a   1.000
_cell.length_b   1.000
_cell.length_c   1.000
_cell.angle_alpha   90.00
_cell.angle_beta   90.00
_cell.angle_gamma   90.00
#
_symmetry.space_group_name_H-M   'P 1'
#
loop_
_entity.id
_entity.type
_entity.pdbx_description
1 polymer ?
#
loop_
_entity_poly.entity_id
_entity_poly.type
_entity_poly.pdbx_seq_one_letter_code
_entity_poly.pdbx_strand_id
1 'polypeptide(L)'
;MGGRSPREASFSPPLVDFSSAADEAGPGSGSQMASTFSYVTRAVRSAPRATDPAKPSWHEKMLLYDPIILEDLTAWLNGGELSRVGYDGEVSVADVKRWCESRSICCLKRENLRGQERKRY
;
A
#
# COMPACT_ATOMS: atom_id res chain seq x y z
N MET A 1 -46.96 -36.87 27.35
CA MET A 1 -45.70 -36.30 27.86
C MET A 1 -44.56 -37.18 27.39
N GLY A 2 -43.56 -36.62 26.70
CA GLY A 2 -42.42 -37.38 26.18
C GLY A 2 -41.67 -36.56 25.14
N GLY A 3 -40.97 -35.52 25.60
CA GLY A 3 -40.19 -34.63 24.74
C GLY A 3 -38.94 -35.33 24.20
N ARG A 4 -38.69 -35.16 22.89
CA ARG A 4 -37.41 -35.49 22.27
C ARG A 4 -36.49 -34.27 22.39
N SER A 5 -35.42 -34.43 23.16
CA SER A 5 -34.32 -33.46 23.26
C SER A 5 -33.57 -33.37 21.92
N PRO A 6 -33.28 -32.18 21.38
CA PRO A 6 -32.35 -32.02 20.28
C PRO A 6 -30.92 -32.15 20.80
N ARG A 7 -30.10 -32.91 20.06
CA ARG A 7 -28.67 -33.13 20.33
C ARG A 7 -27.95 -31.77 20.37
N GLU A 8 -27.25 -31.48 21.45
CA GLU A 8 -26.27 -30.39 21.49
C GLU A 8 -25.26 -30.61 20.37
N ALA A 9 -25.25 -29.69 19.40
CA ALA A 9 -24.15 -29.59 18.45
C ALA A 9 -22.98 -28.97 19.21
N SER A 10 -22.02 -29.80 19.61
CA SER A 10 -20.69 -29.35 20.01
C SER A 10 -20.09 -28.54 18.87
N PHE A 11 -20.12 -27.21 19.00
CA PHE A 11 -19.31 -26.32 18.18
C PHE A 11 -17.86 -26.43 18.67
N SER A 12 -17.14 -27.45 18.21
CA SER A 12 -15.67 -27.38 18.22
C SER A 12 -15.27 -26.36 17.16
N PRO A 13 -14.69 -25.20 17.52
CA PRO A 13 -13.99 -24.40 16.51
C PRO A 13 -12.83 -25.26 15.98
N PRO A 14 -12.61 -25.33 14.65
CA PRO A 14 -11.37 -25.88 14.16
C PRO A 14 -10.23 -25.02 14.72
N LEU A 15 -9.29 -25.65 15.41
CA LEU A 15 -8.00 -25.03 15.72
C LEU A 15 -7.35 -24.71 14.38
N VAL A 16 -7.52 -23.47 13.93
CA VAL A 16 -6.75 -22.96 12.79
C VAL A 16 -5.32 -22.84 13.30
N ASP A 17 -4.51 -23.83 12.97
CA ASP A 17 -3.07 -23.76 13.11
C ASP A 17 -2.63 -22.57 12.26
N PHE A 18 -2.33 -21.45 12.93
CA PHE A 18 -1.65 -20.32 12.32
C PHE A 18 -0.20 -20.73 12.13
N SER A 19 0.02 -21.64 11.18
CA SER A 19 1.33 -21.92 10.64
C SER A 19 1.70 -20.68 9.83
N SER A 20 2.33 -19.70 10.48
CA SER A 20 3.20 -18.77 9.79
C SER A 20 4.30 -19.62 9.19
N ALA A 21 4.08 -20.07 7.96
CA ALA A 21 5.15 -20.39 7.05
C ALA A 21 6.02 -19.13 7.03
N ALA A 22 7.15 -19.19 7.73
CA ALA A 22 8.23 -18.26 7.54
C ALA A 22 8.50 -18.27 6.03
N ASP A 23 8.17 -17.15 5.41
CA ASP A 23 8.47 -16.88 4.01
C ASP A 23 9.98 -17.10 3.85
N GLU A 24 10.32 -18.18 3.15
CA GLU A 24 11.68 -18.46 2.67
C GLU A 24 12.06 -17.32 1.71
N ALA A 25 12.54 -16.23 2.30
CA ALA A 25 13.04 -15.07 1.60
C ALA A 25 14.29 -15.48 0.81
N GLY A 26 14.12 -15.69 -0.50
CA GLY A 26 15.24 -15.81 -1.43
C GLY A 26 16.19 -14.61 -1.27
N PRO A 27 17.50 -14.84 -1.08
CA PRO A 27 18.45 -13.77 -0.81
C PRO A 27 18.78 -13.05 -2.13
N GLY A 28 18.32 -11.82 -2.31
CA GLY A 28 18.86 -10.98 -3.38
C GLY A 28 18.07 -9.74 -3.80
N SER A 29 16.75 -9.71 -3.61
CA SER A 29 15.93 -8.58 -4.12
C SER A 29 15.65 -7.50 -3.07
N GLY A 30 15.64 -7.85 -1.77
CA GLY A 30 15.27 -6.94 -0.68
C GLY A 30 16.14 -5.68 -0.56
N SER A 31 17.46 -5.80 -0.77
CA SER A 31 18.40 -4.69 -0.63
C SER A 31 18.28 -3.64 -1.74
N GLN A 32 18.01 -4.09 -2.97
CA GLN A 32 17.78 -3.20 -4.11
C GLN A 32 16.45 -2.44 -3.95
N MET A 33 15.38 -3.12 -3.52
CA MET A 33 14.09 -2.49 -3.25
C MET A 33 14.16 -1.48 -2.09
N ALA A 34 14.86 -1.81 -1.00
CA ALA A 34 15.05 -0.88 0.13
C ALA A 34 15.78 0.40 -0.30
N SER A 35 16.78 0.26 -1.18
CA SER A 35 17.50 1.39 -1.76
C SER A 35 16.55 2.26 -2.59
N THR A 36 15.77 1.68 -3.51
CA THR A 36 14.76 2.40 -4.31
C THR A 36 13.74 3.13 -3.43
N PHE A 37 13.25 2.47 -2.38
CA PHE A 37 12.28 3.07 -1.43
C PHE A 37 12.83 4.29 -0.71
N SER A 38 14.14 4.33 -0.45
CA SER A 38 14.79 5.51 0.13
C SER A 38 14.75 6.70 -0.82
N TYR A 39 15.00 6.48 -2.13
CA TYR A 39 14.92 7.51 -3.16
C TYR A 39 13.50 8.02 -3.35
N VAL A 40 12.50 7.11 -3.41
CA VAL A 40 11.07 7.50 -3.48
C VAL A 40 10.70 8.37 -2.27
N THR A 41 11.09 7.94 -1.07
CA THR A 41 10.83 8.71 0.17
C THR A 41 11.47 10.09 0.09
N ARG A 42 12.71 10.18 -0.40
CA ARG A 42 13.44 11.44 -0.54
C ARG A 42 12.79 12.34 -1.59
N ALA A 43 12.38 11.82 -2.74
CA ALA A 43 11.69 12.57 -3.78
C ALA A 43 10.39 13.19 -3.25
N VAL A 44 9.55 12.40 -2.58
CA VAL A 44 8.29 12.86 -2.01
C VAL A 44 8.52 13.93 -0.94
N ARG A 45 9.43 13.71 0.02
CA ARG A 45 9.65 14.64 1.13
C ARG A 45 10.40 15.92 0.75
N SER A 46 11.20 15.88 -0.32
CA SER A 46 11.95 17.04 -0.82
C SER A 46 11.16 17.88 -1.82
N ALA A 47 9.99 17.40 -2.27
CA ALA A 47 9.12 18.17 -3.14
C ALA A 47 8.73 19.50 -2.47
N PRO A 48 8.66 20.61 -3.24
CA PRO A 48 8.22 21.89 -2.71
C PRO A 48 6.87 21.79 -2.00
N ARG A 49 6.76 22.47 -0.85
CA ARG A 49 5.51 22.58 -0.11
C ARG A 49 4.46 23.32 -0.94
N ALA A 50 3.21 22.90 -0.88
CA ALA A 50 2.13 23.66 -1.51
C ALA A 50 1.93 25.02 -0.83
N THR A 51 1.73 26.07 -1.63
CA THR A 51 1.32 27.39 -1.16
C THR A 51 -0.20 27.53 -1.09
N ASP A 52 -0.92 26.76 -1.91
CA ASP A 52 -2.38 26.73 -1.96
C ASP A 52 -2.89 25.49 -1.20
N PRO A 53 -3.66 25.66 -0.10
CA PRO A 53 -4.19 24.53 0.67
C PRO A 53 -5.18 23.66 -0.13
N ALA A 54 -5.77 24.18 -1.21
CA ALA A 54 -6.64 23.39 -2.08
C ALA A 54 -5.86 22.45 -3.02
N LYS A 55 -4.54 22.63 -3.15
CA LYS A 55 -3.66 21.84 -4.03
C LYS A 55 -2.42 21.36 -3.27
N PRO A 56 -2.58 20.48 -2.27
CA PRO A 56 -1.46 19.96 -1.48
C PRO A 56 -0.45 19.19 -2.35
N SER A 57 0.82 19.23 -1.95
CA SER A 57 1.87 18.39 -2.51
C SER A 57 1.63 16.91 -2.20
N TRP A 58 2.30 15.99 -2.90
CA TRP A 58 2.16 14.55 -2.63
C TRP A 58 2.47 14.16 -1.18
N HIS A 59 3.48 14.79 -0.58
CA HIS A 59 3.79 14.55 0.81
C HIS A 59 2.67 15.02 1.74
N GLU A 60 2.08 16.18 1.47
CA GLU A 60 0.97 16.71 2.26
C GLU A 60 -0.30 15.88 2.11
N LYS A 61 -0.61 15.41 0.90
CA LYS A 61 -1.70 14.45 0.66
C LYS A 61 -1.56 13.21 1.54
N MET A 62 -0.34 12.66 1.63
CA MET A 62 -0.07 11.50 2.49
C MET A 62 -0.27 11.83 3.99
N LEU A 63 0.13 13.02 4.44
CA LEU A 63 -0.06 13.47 5.83
C LEU A 63 -1.54 13.72 6.17
N LEU A 64 -2.35 14.10 5.18
CA LEU A 64 -3.79 14.29 5.30
C LEU A 64 -4.58 12.98 5.17
N TYR A 65 -3.89 11.84 5.00
CA TYR A 65 -4.50 10.54 4.73
C TYR A 65 -5.35 10.51 3.46
N ASP A 66 -5.06 11.39 2.49
CA ASP A 66 -5.69 11.35 1.18
C ASP A 66 -5.33 10.04 0.47
N PRO A 67 -6.31 9.37 -0.16
CA PRO A 67 -6.03 8.16 -0.93
C PRO A 67 -5.11 8.49 -2.13
N ILE A 68 -3.95 7.84 -2.17
CA ILE A 68 -2.96 8.06 -3.22
C ILE A 68 -3.22 7.14 -4.41
N ILE A 69 -3.46 7.73 -5.60
CA ILE A 69 -3.58 6.97 -6.85
C ILE A 69 -2.19 6.47 -7.26
N LEU A 70 -2.01 5.16 -7.30
CA LEU A 70 -0.70 4.56 -7.58
C LEU A 70 -0.17 5.00 -8.95
N GLU A 71 -1.04 5.02 -9.96
CA GLU A 71 -0.69 5.40 -11.33
C GLU A 71 -0.24 6.86 -11.43
N ASP A 72 -0.90 7.77 -10.70
CA ASP A 72 -0.58 9.20 -10.73
C ASP A 72 0.73 9.47 -9.98
N LEU A 73 0.94 8.85 -8.82
CA LEU A 73 2.17 8.98 -8.07
C LEU A 73 3.36 8.41 -8.86
N THR A 74 3.17 7.28 -9.53
CA THR A 74 4.21 6.66 -10.37
C THR A 74 4.58 7.58 -11.54
N ALA A 75 3.59 8.11 -12.25
CA ALA A 75 3.82 9.05 -13.35
C ALA A 75 4.53 10.33 -12.87
N TRP A 76 4.17 10.84 -11.69
CA TRP A 76 4.84 12.00 -11.10
C TRP A 76 6.29 11.70 -10.71
N LEU A 77 6.57 10.53 -10.11
CA LEU A 77 7.92 10.12 -9.74
C LEU A 77 8.84 9.98 -10.96
N ASN A 78 8.35 9.31 -12.01
CA ASN A 78 9.09 9.11 -13.27
C ASN A 78 9.11 10.38 -14.14
N GLY A 79 8.29 11.39 -13.84
CA GLY A 79 8.27 12.68 -14.53
C GLY A 79 9.45 13.61 -14.21
N GLY A 80 10.44 13.14 -13.45
CA GLY A 80 11.69 13.85 -13.15
C GLY A 80 12.00 14.01 -11.66
N GLU A 81 11.08 13.65 -10.76
CA GLU A 81 11.28 13.79 -9.31
C GLU A 81 12.33 12.80 -8.77
N LEU A 82 12.38 11.61 -9.35
CA LEU A 82 13.42 10.62 -9.05
C LEU A 82 14.80 11.07 -9.55
N SER A 83 14.87 11.60 -10.78
CA SER A 83 16.09 12.16 -11.35
C SER A 83 16.58 13.37 -10.54
N ARG A 84 15.67 14.21 -10.03
CA ARG A 84 16.02 15.34 -9.16
C ARG A 84 16.74 14.90 -7.88
N VAL A 85 16.41 13.72 -7.36
CA VAL A 85 17.08 13.15 -6.19
C VAL A 85 18.22 12.19 -6.57
N GLY A 86 18.69 12.20 -7.81
CA GLY A 86 19.84 11.41 -8.26
C GLY A 86 19.57 9.91 -8.45
N TYR A 87 18.32 9.52 -8.66
CA TYR A 87 17.97 8.16 -9.09
C TYR A 87 17.81 8.13 -10.61
N ASP A 88 18.66 7.35 -11.29
CA ASP A 88 18.74 7.28 -12.76
C ASP A 88 17.87 6.15 -13.36
N GLY A 89 16.97 5.58 -12.57
CA GLY A 89 16.04 4.54 -12.98
C GLY A 89 14.59 5.00 -12.96
N GLU A 90 13.71 4.12 -13.41
CA GLU A 90 12.26 4.28 -13.32
C GLU A 90 11.69 3.31 -12.28
N VAL A 91 10.60 3.71 -11.62
CA VAL A 91 9.87 2.84 -10.70
C VAL A 91 8.58 2.33 -11.36
N SER A 92 8.25 1.06 -11.11
CA SER A 92 6.99 0.48 -11.56
C SER A 92 5.87 0.77 -10.55
N VAL A 93 4.61 0.69 -11.02
CA VAL A 93 3.42 0.80 -10.16
C VAL A 93 3.45 -0.23 -9.01
N ALA A 94 4.01 -1.41 -9.24
CA ALA A 94 4.15 -2.45 -8.23
C ALA A 94 5.17 -2.06 -7.14
N ASP A 95 6.25 -1.39 -7.50
CA ASP A 95 7.26 -0.93 -6.55
C ASP A 95 6.74 0.23 -5.71
N VAL A 96 6.00 1.16 -6.33
CA VAL A 96 5.31 2.25 -5.61
C VAL A 96 4.27 1.68 -4.64
N LYS A 97 3.52 0.63 -5.02
CA LYS A 97 2.59 -0.05 -4.11
C LYS A 97 3.30 -0.65 -2.90
N ARG A 98 4.40 -1.39 -3.11
CA ARG A 98 5.20 -1.96 -2.01
C ARG A 98 5.78 -0.87 -1.10
N TRP A 99 6.21 0.25 -1.68
CA TRP A 99 6.68 1.41 -0.93
C TRP A 99 5.57 2.02 -0.06
N CYS A 100 4.37 2.21 -0.60
CA CYS A 100 3.21 2.71 0.15
C CYS A 100 2.87 1.77 1.32
N GLU A 101 2.83 0.46 1.09
CA GLU A 101 2.59 -0.55 2.13
C GLU A 101 3.65 -0.50 3.24
N SER A 102 4.94 -0.40 2.86
CA SER A 102 6.06 -0.31 3.81
C SER A 102 6.06 0.98 4.65
N ARG A 103 5.38 2.04 4.21
CA ARG A 103 5.29 3.34 4.90
C ARG A 103 3.92 3.60 5.52
N SER A 104 3.03 2.61 5.48
CA SER A 104 1.64 2.73 5.95
C SER A 104 0.86 3.87 5.28
N ILE A 105 1.11 4.09 3.98
CA ILE A 105 0.42 5.10 3.17
C ILE A 105 -0.79 4.47 2.49
N CYS A 106 -1.95 5.13 2.58
CA CYS A 106 -3.17 4.71 1.89
C CYS A 106 -3.01 4.89 0.37
N CYS A 107 -2.99 3.79 -0.38
CA CYS A 107 -2.87 3.81 -1.83
C CYS A 107 -3.95 2.97 -2.51
N LEU A 108 -4.43 3.45 -3.66
CA LEU A 108 -5.49 2.82 -4.44
C LEU A 108 -5.05 2.74 -5.90
N LYS A 109 -5.41 1.64 -6.56
CA LYS A 109 -5.46 1.63 -8.02
C LYS A 109 -6.59 2.55 -8.46
N ARG A 110 -6.40 3.27 -9.57
CA ARG A 110 -7.40 4.19 -10.13
C ARG A 110 -8.80 3.57 -10.28
N GLU A 111 -8.85 2.29 -10.60
CA GLU A 111 -10.11 1.52 -10.75
C GLU A 111 -10.92 1.45 -9.45
N ASN A 112 -10.27 1.47 -8.28
CA ASN A 112 -10.94 1.36 -6.98
C ASN A 112 -11.50 2.69 -6.46
N LEU A 113 -11.15 3.82 -7.07
CA LEU A 113 -11.63 5.15 -6.67
C LEU A 113 -12.97 5.54 -7.30
N ARG A 114 -13.42 4.81 -8.32
CA ARG A 114 -14.67 5.09 -9.07
C ARG A 114 -15.96 4.71 -8.34
N GLY A 115 -15.92 4.57 -7.01
CA GLY A 115 -17.12 4.42 -6.20
C GLY A 115 -17.91 3.13 -6.44
N GLN A 116 -17.28 2.07 -6.96
CA GLN A 116 -17.86 0.74 -6.82
C GLN A 116 -17.61 0.27 -5.40
N GLU A 117 -18.52 0.67 -4.50
CA GLU A 117 -18.78 -0.02 -3.24
C GLU A 117 -18.92 -1.51 -3.57
N ARG A 118 -17.86 -2.29 -3.33
CA ARG A 118 -17.95 -3.74 -3.38
C ARG A 118 -18.81 -4.14 -2.19
N LYS A 119 -20.13 -4.15 -2.39
CA LYS A 119 -21.04 -4.75 -1.44
C LYS A 119 -20.65 -6.22 -1.31
N ARG A 120 -19.94 -6.52 -0.24
CA ARG A 120 -19.69 -7.87 0.21
C ARG A 120 -20.98 -8.31 0.92
N TYR A 121 -21.91 -8.85 0.14
CA TYR A 121 -23.01 -9.68 0.64
C TYR A 121 -22.64 -11.15 0.46
#